data_AF-A0A060ZHG6-F1
#
_entry.id   AF-A0A060ZHG6-F1
#
_cell.length_a   1.000
_cell.length_b   1.000
_cell.length_c   1.000
_cell.angle_alpha   90.00
_cell.angle_beta   90.00
_cell.angle_gamma   90.00
#
_symmetry.space_group_name_H-M   'P 1'
#
loop_
_entity.id
_entity.type
_entity.pdbx_description
1 polymer ?
#
loop_
_entity_poly.entity_id
_entity_poly.type
_entity_poly.pdbx_seq_one_letter_code
_entity_poly.pdbx_strand_id
1 'polypeptide(L)'
;TSCVCVCVCVCVCVCVCVYWTSLSNLVVSLLNSTPSIACLLLLLFLFIVIFSLLGMQVFGGKFNFPNAPKPRSTFDSFPQALISVFQILTGEDWNSVMYDGIMAHGGPTMPGILVSIYFIILFVCGNYILLNVFLAIAVDNLAEAESLTMAQKEKSEEKKRKKLLRANMPDKATEEKALLAKKLAAERAKIEGIPTTAKVRYFQ
;
A
#
# COMPACT_ATOMS: atom_id res chain seq x y z
N THR A 1 32.77 11.47 12.14
CA THR A 1 32.94 11.65 10.68
C THR A 1 32.34 10.50 9.89
N SER A 2 32.51 9.23 10.29
CA SER A 2 31.93 8.07 9.59
C SER A 2 30.39 8.03 9.56
N CYS A 3 29.70 8.38 10.66
CA CYS A 3 28.22 8.40 10.67
C CYS A 3 27.64 9.48 9.73
N VAL A 4 28.30 10.64 9.60
CA VAL A 4 27.84 11.73 8.74
C VAL A 4 27.94 11.33 7.26
N CYS A 5 28.98 10.60 6.86
CA CYS A 5 29.09 10.07 5.49
C CYS A 5 28.02 9.02 5.19
N VAL A 6 27.68 8.13 6.13
CA VAL A 6 26.60 7.14 5.93
C VAL A 6 25.25 7.84 5.78
N CYS A 7 24.96 8.85 6.61
CA CYS A 7 23.74 9.65 6.50
C CYS A 7 23.66 10.42 5.17
N VAL A 8 24.77 10.99 4.69
CA VAL A 8 24.82 11.67 3.38
C VAL A 8 24.63 10.68 2.24
N CYS A 9 25.24 9.48 2.30
CA CYS A 9 25.01 8.42 1.31
C CYS A 9 23.55 7.95 1.31
N VAL A 10 22.91 7.78 2.47
CA VAL A 10 21.50 7.43 2.58
C VAL A 10 20.61 8.55 2.01
N CYS A 11 20.90 9.82 2.31
CA CYS A 11 20.17 10.96 1.72
C CYS A 11 20.35 11.04 0.19
N VAL A 12 21.56 10.76 -0.32
CA VAL A 12 21.82 10.71 -1.77
C VAL A 12 21.08 9.52 -2.41
N CYS A 13 21.06 8.35 -1.78
CA CYS A 13 20.28 7.20 -2.24
C CYS A 13 18.77 7.52 -2.24
N VAL A 14 18.25 8.20 -1.22
CA VAL A 14 16.83 8.63 -1.17
C VAL A 14 16.54 9.68 -2.25
N CYS A 15 17.43 10.64 -2.50
CA CYS A 15 17.30 11.58 -3.62
C CYS A 15 17.35 10.90 -5.00
N VAL A 16 18.21 9.88 -5.17
CA VAL A 16 18.29 9.08 -6.40
C VAL A 16 17.03 8.23 -6.60
N CYS A 17 16.47 7.70 -5.52
CA CYS A 17 15.17 7.02 -5.50
C CYS A 17 14.02 7.92 -5.95
N VAL A 18 14.02 9.20 -5.53
CA VAL A 18 12.98 10.19 -5.92
C VAL A 18 13.08 10.58 -7.41
N TYR A 19 14.26 10.47 -8.02
CA TYR A 19 14.48 10.77 -9.44
C TYR A 19 13.90 9.69 -10.37
N TRP A 20 13.73 8.47 -9.87
CA TRP A 20 13.12 7.37 -10.62
C TRP A 20 11.60 7.49 -10.59
N THR A 21 11.00 7.91 -11.71
CA THR A 21 9.54 8.12 -11.85
C THR A 21 8.73 6.89 -11.44
N SER A 22 9.22 5.67 -11.72
CA SER A 22 8.57 4.42 -11.29
C SER A 22 8.56 4.25 -9.78
N LEU A 23 9.63 4.66 -9.08
CA LEU A 23 9.73 4.53 -7.63
C LEU A 23 8.98 5.66 -6.92
N SER A 24 9.01 6.88 -7.46
CA SER A 24 8.18 7.99 -7.00
C SER A 24 6.68 7.65 -7.08
N ASN A 25 6.23 7.07 -8.20
CA ASN A 25 4.86 6.59 -8.34
C ASN A 25 4.50 5.48 -7.32
N LEU A 26 5.45 4.61 -6.98
CA LEU A 26 5.27 3.55 -6.00
C LEU A 26 5.19 4.11 -4.57
N VAL A 27 6.05 5.07 -4.22
CA VAL A 27 6.02 5.79 -2.93
C VAL A 27 4.72 6.58 -2.78
N VAL A 28 4.28 7.31 -3.81
CA VAL A 28 2.99 8.04 -3.79
C VAL A 28 1.81 7.10 -3.63
N SER A 29 1.85 5.91 -4.26
CA SER A 29 0.80 4.89 -4.10
C SER A 29 0.77 4.33 -2.66
N LEU A 30 1.93 4.03 -2.06
CA LEU A 30 2.03 3.58 -0.67
C LEU A 30 1.53 4.63 0.33
N LEU A 31 1.87 5.90 0.11
CA LEU A 31 1.44 7.01 0.98
C LEU A 31 -0.06 7.25 0.92
N ASN A 32 -0.70 7.05 -0.24
CA ASN A 32 -2.16 7.18 -0.37
C ASN A 32 -2.94 6.07 0.35
N SER A 33 -2.36 4.88 0.55
CA SER A 33 -2.97 3.76 1.30
C SER A 33 -2.62 3.75 2.80
N THR A 34 -1.70 4.62 3.23
CA THR A 34 -1.24 4.73 4.62
C THR A 34 -2.31 5.11 5.66
N PRO A 35 -3.40 5.87 5.36
CA PRO A 35 -4.35 6.29 6.39
C PRO A 35 -5.02 5.15 7.15
N SER A 36 -5.36 4.04 6.49
CA SER A 36 -6.01 2.88 7.13
C SER A 36 -5.08 2.17 8.13
N ILE A 37 -3.78 2.11 7.82
CA ILE A 37 -2.76 1.43 8.63
C ILE A 37 -2.26 2.33 9.76
N ALA A 38 -2.35 3.66 9.59
CA ALA A 38 -1.87 4.65 10.55
C ALA A 38 -2.52 4.51 11.93
N CYS A 39 -3.79 4.14 12.01
CA CYS A 39 -4.49 3.95 13.29
C CYS A 39 -3.88 2.80 14.12
N LEU A 40 -3.54 1.69 13.46
CA LEU A 40 -2.93 0.52 14.08
C LEU A 40 -1.47 0.76 14.46
N LEU A 41 -0.72 1.48 13.62
CA LEU A 41 0.64 1.91 13.94
C LEU A 41 0.68 2.90 15.10
N LEU A 42 -0.31 3.80 15.20
CA LEU A 42 -0.47 4.71 16.33
C LEU A 42 -0.75 3.92 17.61
N LEU A 43 -1.62 2.92 17.56
CA LEU A 43 -1.89 2.04 18.70
C LEU A 43 -0.63 1.30 19.17
N LEU A 44 0.15 0.74 18.22
CA LEU A 44 1.44 0.10 18.53
C LEU A 44 2.43 1.11 19.15
N PHE A 45 2.54 2.31 18.59
CA PHE A 45 3.42 3.35 19.10
C PHE A 45 3.01 3.80 20.50
N LEU A 46 1.71 3.98 20.75
CA LEU A 46 1.17 4.28 22.08
C LEU A 46 1.50 3.18 23.08
N PHE A 47 1.34 1.92 22.69
CA PHE A 47 1.73 0.77 23.52
C PHE A 47 3.23 0.81 23.88
N ILE A 48 4.09 1.06 22.89
CA ILE A 48 5.55 1.21 23.11
C ILE A 48 5.84 2.34 24.09
N VAL A 49 5.19 3.50 23.94
CA VAL A 49 5.39 4.65 24.84
C VAL A 49 4.96 4.32 26.27
N ILE A 50 3.80 3.68 26.46
CA ILE A 50 3.30 3.29 27.78
C ILE A 50 4.29 2.36 28.48
N PHE A 51 4.73 1.30 27.80
CA PHE A 51 5.69 0.35 28.37
C PHE A 51 7.06 0.98 28.58
N SER A 52 7.49 1.91 27.73
CA SER A 52 8.76 2.62 27.92
C SER A 52 8.74 3.47 29.19
N LEU A 53 7.65 4.22 29.42
CA LEU A 53 7.50 5.02 30.64
C LEU A 53 7.41 4.14 31.90
N LEU A 54 6.66 3.02 31.82
CA LEU A 54 6.59 2.06 32.92
C LEU A 54 7.96 1.43 33.20
N GLY A 55 8.69 1.05 32.15
CA GLY A 55 10.05 0.52 32.25
C GLY A 55 11.02 1.51 32.89
N MET A 56 10.92 2.81 32.57
CA MET A 56 11.72 3.84 33.24
C MET A 56 11.42 3.94 34.73
N GLN A 57 10.16 3.81 35.15
CA GLN A 57 9.80 3.83 36.57
C GLN A 57 10.31 2.59 37.32
N VAL A 58 10.30 1.42 36.69
CA VAL A 58 10.71 0.16 37.33
C VAL A 58 12.23 -0.01 37.33
N PHE A 59 12.90 0.31 36.22
CA PHE A 59 14.30 -0.05 35.95
C PHE A 59 15.25 1.14 35.82
N GLY A 60 14.74 2.38 35.82
CA GLY A 60 15.56 3.58 35.61
C GLY A 60 16.71 3.69 36.61
N GLY A 61 17.94 3.76 36.12
CA GLY A 61 19.16 3.89 36.92
C GLY A 61 19.61 2.61 37.63
N LYS A 62 18.87 1.50 37.51
CA LYS A 62 19.17 0.25 38.25
C LYS A 62 20.13 -0.68 37.52
N PHE A 63 20.40 -0.47 36.23
CA PHE A 63 21.29 -1.32 35.41
C PHE A 63 22.77 -0.94 35.56
N ASN A 64 23.20 -0.67 36.80
CA ASN A 64 24.58 -0.35 37.13
C ASN A 64 25.17 -1.51 37.94
N PHE A 65 25.72 -2.50 37.24
CA PHE A 65 26.32 -3.67 37.87
C PHE A 65 27.80 -3.39 38.21
N PRO A 66 28.26 -3.66 39.44
CA PRO A 66 29.65 -3.35 39.84
C PRO A 66 30.70 -4.22 39.13
N ASN A 67 30.33 -5.43 38.71
CA ASN A 67 31.25 -6.43 38.13
C ASN A 67 31.00 -6.70 36.63
N ALA A 68 30.17 -5.90 35.97
CA ALA A 68 29.85 -6.09 34.56
C ALA A 68 29.73 -4.74 33.83
N PRO A 69 30.07 -4.68 32.53
CA PRO A 69 29.83 -3.48 31.75
C PRO A 69 28.33 -3.17 31.72
N LYS A 70 27.99 -1.89 31.70
CA LYS A 70 26.60 -1.43 31.59
C LYS A 70 25.96 -2.01 30.32
N PRO A 71 24.79 -2.67 30.41
CA PRO A 71 24.09 -3.17 29.24
C PRO A 71 23.76 -2.05 28.26
N ARG A 72 23.71 -2.36 26.96
CA ARG A 72 23.30 -1.36 25.95
C ARG A 72 21.82 -1.01 26.06
N SER A 73 20.98 -1.97 26.43
CA SER A 73 19.53 -1.84 26.46
C SER A 73 19.08 -1.49 27.88
N THR A 74 19.10 -0.19 28.21
CA THR A 74 18.72 0.33 29.53
C THR A 74 17.44 1.16 29.49
N PHE A 75 16.91 1.47 30.69
CA PHE A 75 15.70 2.28 30.87
C PHE A 75 16.02 3.63 31.55
N ASP A 76 17.23 4.16 31.38
CA ASP A 76 17.68 5.37 32.07
C ASP A 76 17.15 6.67 31.44
N SER A 77 16.81 6.62 30.17
CA SER A 77 16.38 7.78 29.39
C SER A 77 15.27 7.38 28.44
N PHE A 78 14.33 8.28 28.17
CA PHE A 78 13.15 7.97 27.37
C PHE A 78 13.46 7.41 25.97
N PRO A 79 14.38 7.99 25.16
CA PRO A 79 14.74 7.41 23.87
C PRO A 79 15.40 6.03 23.98
N GLN A 80 16.20 5.81 25.02
CA GLN A 80 16.87 4.52 25.25
C GLN A 80 15.87 3.45 25.70
N ALA A 81 14.88 3.83 26.53
CA ALA A 81 13.78 2.96 26.93
C ALA A 81 12.91 2.58 25.72
N LEU A 82 12.59 3.54 24.84
CA LEU A 82 11.86 3.28 23.59
C LEU A 82 12.57 2.22 22.73
N ILE A 83 13.88 2.36 22.53
CA ILE A 83 14.69 1.40 21.75
C ILE A 83 14.71 0.04 22.46
N SER A 84 14.85 0.00 23.78
CA SER A 84 14.88 -1.25 24.55
C SER A 84 13.54 -1.99 24.50
N VAL A 85 12.41 -1.27 24.60
CA VAL A 85 11.07 -1.85 24.43
C VAL A 85 10.88 -2.36 23.00
N PHE A 86 11.34 -1.61 22.00
CA PHE A 86 11.29 -2.04 20.60
C PHE A 86 12.12 -3.32 20.37
N GLN A 87 13.32 -3.41 20.94
CA GLN A 87 14.15 -4.62 20.89
C GLN A 87 13.44 -5.84 21.51
N ILE A 88 12.73 -5.65 22.63
CA ILE A 88 11.95 -6.73 23.25
C ILE A 88 10.80 -7.16 22.34
N LEU A 89 10.15 -6.21 21.66
CA LEU A 89 9.07 -6.49 20.70
C LEU A 89 9.55 -7.28 19.47
N THR A 90 10.75 -7.00 18.97
CA THR A 90 11.34 -7.77 17.86
C THR A 90 11.80 -9.16 18.29
N GLY A 91 11.84 -9.43 19.60
CA GLY A 91 12.33 -10.70 20.16
C GLY A 91 13.84 -10.86 20.05
N GLU A 92 14.58 -9.78 19.83
CA GLU A 92 16.04 -9.81 19.75
C GLU A 92 16.65 -9.63 21.15
N ASP A 93 17.34 -10.66 21.64
CA ASP A 93 18.05 -10.64 22.93
C ASP A 93 17.19 -10.16 24.13
N TRP A 94 15.87 -10.37 24.06
CA TRP A 94 14.92 -9.93 25.09
C TRP A 94 15.11 -10.64 26.43
N ASN A 95 15.62 -11.88 26.38
CA ASN A 95 15.94 -12.69 27.55
C ASN A 95 17.10 -12.07 28.35
N SER A 96 18.13 -11.56 27.67
CA SER A 96 19.25 -10.83 28.26
C SER A 96 18.77 -9.59 29.01
N VAL A 97 17.93 -8.77 28.37
CA VAL A 97 17.34 -7.58 29.01
C VAL A 97 16.47 -7.96 30.22
N MET A 98 15.74 -9.08 30.14
CA MET A 98 14.98 -9.61 31.27
C MET A 98 15.90 -10.07 32.42
N TYR A 99 17.00 -10.77 32.12
CA TYR A 99 17.96 -11.23 33.12
C TYR A 99 18.62 -10.05 33.82
N ASP A 100 19.01 -9.01 33.08
CA ASP A 100 19.51 -7.76 33.65
C ASP A 100 18.45 -7.12 34.56
N GLY A 101 17.18 -7.12 34.14
CA GLY A 101 16.05 -6.66 34.94
C GLY A 101 15.89 -7.38 36.28
N ILE A 102 16.04 -8.70 36.29
CA ILE A 102 15.97 -9.55 37.49
C ILE A 102 17.19 -9.27 38.40
N MET A 103 18.39 -9.25 37.83
CA MET A 103 19.62 -8.99 38.58
C MET A 103 19.64 -7.60 39.21
N ALA A 104 19.08 -6.60 38.53
CA ALA A 104 18.92 -5.25 39.05
C ALA A 104 17.99 -5.15 40.28
N HIS A 105 17.20 -6.19 40.56
CA HIS A 105 16.26 -6.27 41.68
C HIS A 105 16.65 -7.31 42.74
N GLY A 106 17.93 -7.68 42.82
CA GLY A 106 18.45 -8.61 43.83
C GLY A 106 18.51 -10.06 43.36
N GLY A 107 18.43 -10.31 42.05
CA GLY A 107 18.60 -11.64 41.46
C GLY A 107 17.31 -12.48 41.45
N PRO A 108 17.41 -13.82 41.27
CA PRO A 108 16.27 -14.72 41.13
C PRO A 108 15.59 -15.02 42.48
N THR A 109 15.35 -13.96 43.25
CA THR A 109 14.61 -13.98 44.52
C THR A 109 13.49 -12.94 44.43
N MET A 110 12.56 -12.94 45.38
CA MET A 110 11.56 -11.87 45.46
C MET A 110 12.25 -10.59 45.95
N PRO A 111 12.12 -9.44 45.25
CA PRO A 111 11.12 -9.09 44.23
C PRO A 111 11.54 -9.28 42.77
N GLY A 112 12.79 -9.63 42.46
CA GLY A 112 13.31 -9.73 41.09
C GLY A 112 12.54 -10.67 40.16
N ILE A 113 11.99 -11.78 40.66
CA ILE A 113 11.14 -12.69 39.85
C ILE A 113 9.84 -12.01 39.40
N LEU A 114 9.23 -11.14 40.22
CA LEU A 114 8.00 -10.43 39.85
C LEU A 114 8.23 -9.51 38.65
N VAL A 115 9.45 -9.01 38.52
CA VAL A 115 9.84 -8.11 37.44
C VAL A 115 9.89 -8.84 36.09
N SER A 116 10.08 -10.16 36.07
CA SER A 116 9.96 -10.98 34.85
C SER A 116 8.55 -10.91 34.24
N ILE A 117 7.51 -10.71 35.05
CA ILE A 117 6.11 -10.61 34.58
C ILE A 117 5.94 -9.42 33.63
N TYR A 118 6.63 -8.30 33.90
CA TYR A 118 6.63 -7.14 33.00
C TYR A 118 7.10 -7.52 31.59
N PHE A 119 8.22 -8.24 31.47
CA PHE A 119 8.78 -8.65 30.18
C PHE A 119 7.89 -9.67 29.46
N ILE A 120 7.30 -10.61 30.18
CA ILE A 120 6.38 -11.60 29.59
C ILE A 120 5.13 -10.91 29.03
N ILE A 121 4.52 -10.00 29.80
CA ILE A 121 3.34 -9.25 29.33
C ILE A 121 3.72 -8.38 28.13
N LEU A 122 4.84 -7.66 28.20
CA LEU A 122 5.33 -6.84 27.10
C LEU A 122 5.52 -7.67 25.83
N PHE A 123 6.16 -8.84 25.93
CA PHE A 123 6.42 -9.71 24.80
C PHE A 123 5.13 -10.29 24.21
N VAL A 124 4.26 -10.86 25.05
CA VAL A 124 3.02 -11.53 24.58
C VAL A 124 2.03 -10.50 24.03
N CYS A 125 1.71 -9.46 24.79
CA CYS A 125 0.76 -8.43 24.34
C CYS A 125 1.31 -7.65 23.14
N GLY A 126 2.61 -7.36 23.14
CA GLY A 126 3.28 -6.67 22.05
C GLY A 126 3.25 -7.45 20.74
N ASN A 127 3.61 -8.74 20.77
CA ASN A 127 3.54 -9.60 19.60
C ASN A 127 2.08 -9.81 19.13
N TYR A 128 1.11 -9.88 20.03
CA TYR A 128 -0.30 -9.95 19.66
C TYR A 128 -0.75 -8.69 18.90
N ILE A 129 -0.34 -7.50 19.34
CA ILE A 129 -0.60 -6.25 18.61
C ILE A 129 0.08 -6.27 17.24
N LEU A 130 1.35 -6.68 17.16
CA LEU A 130 2.08 -6.79 15.89
C LEU A 130 1.40 -7.75 14.90
N LEU A 131 0.94 -8.91 15.37
CA LEU A 131 0.18 -9.86 14.55
C LEU A 131 -1.12 -9.24 14.04
N ASN A 132 -1.85 -8.50 14.88
CA ASN A 132 -3.05 -7.80 14.44
C ASN A 132 -2.76 -6.72 13.40
N VAL A 133 -1.63 -6.00 13.50
CA VAL A 133 -1.19 -5.06 12.46
C VAL A 133 -0.88 -5.80 11.16
N PHE A 134 -0.15 -6.92 11.22
CA PHE A 134 0.16 -7.73 10.04
C PHE A 134 -1.10 -8.28 9.38
N LEU A 135 -2.04 -8.80 10.16
CA LEU A 135 -3.32 -9.32 9.67
C LEU A 135 -4.14 -8.22 8.99
N ALA A 136 -4.23 -7.04 9.60
CA ALA A 136 -4.95 -5.92 9.00
C ALA A 136 -4.34 -5.53 7.66
N ILE A 137 -3.01 -5.40 7.58
CA ILE A 137 -2.30 -5.10 6.32
C ILE A 137 -2.55 -6.21 5.29
N ALA A 138 -2.48 -7.48 5.67
CA ALA A 138 -2.70 -8.59 4.75
C ALA A 138 -4.12 -8.61 4.18
N VAL A 139 -5.13 -8.36 5.03
CA VAL A 139 -6.54 -8.27 4.62
C VAL A 139 -6.77 -7.09 3.69
N ASP A 140 -6.24 -5.91 4.04
CA ASP A 140 -6.39 -4.70 3.21
C ASP A 140 -5.74 -4.88 1.84
N ASN A 141 -4.53 -5.46 1.78
CA ASN A 141 -3.85 -5.75 0.51
C ASN A 141 -4.60 -6.78 -0.33
N LEU A 142 -5.18 -7.80 0.30
CA LEU A 142 -5.97 -8.81 -0.41
C LEU A 142 -7.24 -8.18 -0.99
N ALA A 143 -7.95 -7.36 -0.21
CA ALA A 143 -9.14 -6.65 -0.64
C ALA A 143 -8.84 -5.66 -1.79
N GLU A 144 -7.73 -4.93 -1.71
CA GLU A 144 -7.28 -4.03 -2.78
C GLU A 144 -6.94 -4.79 -4.06
N ALA A 145 -6.21 -5.90 -3.96
CA ALA A 145 -5.88 -6.76 -5.11
C ALA A 145 -7.14 -7.32 -5.80
N GLU A 146 -8.13 -7.80 -5.03
CA GLU A 146 -9.40 -8.26 -5.57
C GLU A 146 -10.14 -7.12 -6.31
N SER A 147 -10.23 -5.94 -5.71
CA SER A 147 -10.90 -4.78 -6.32
C SER A 147 -10.25 -4.34 -7.64
N LEU A 148 -8.92 -4.34 -7.71
CA LEU A 148 -8.16 -3.97 -8.91
C LEU A 148 -8.36 -5.00 -10.03
N THR A 149 -8.38 -6.30 -9.71
CA THR A 149 -8.62 -7.35 -10.71
C THR A 149 -10.03 -7.28 -11.30
N MET A 150 -11.04 -7.00 -10.49
CA MET A 150 -12.42 -6.79 -10.95
C MET A 150 -12.52 -5.57 -11.88
N ALA A 151 -11.96 -4.42 -11.48
CA ALA A 151 -11.98 -3.20 -12.29
C ALA A 151 -11.22 -3.36 -13.61
N GLN A 152 -10.11 -4.09 -13.63
CA GLN A 152 -9.37 -4.41 -14.86
C GLN A 152 -10.18 -5.31 -15.79
N LYS A 153 -10.86 -6.32 -15.24
CA LYS A 153 -11.73 -7.23 -15.99
C LYS A 153 -12.87 -6.46 -16.65
N GLU A 154 -13.58 -5.61 -15.90
CA GLU A 154 -14.65 -4.76 -16.41
C GLU A 154 -14.18 -3.83 -17.53
N LYS A 155 -13.04 -3.13 -17.35
CA LYS A 155 -12.45 -2.28 -18.39
C LYS A 155 -12.08 -3.09 -19.64
N SER A 156 -11.62 -4.33 -19.49
CA SER A 156 -11.28 -5.20 -20.61
C SER A 156 -12.53 -5.64 -21.39
N GLU A 157 -13.62 -5.96 -20.68
CA GLU A 157 -14.91 -6.36 -21.26
C GLU A 157 -15.58 -5.17 -21.95
N GLU A 158 -15.53 -3.98 -21.36
CA GLU A 158 -16.04 -2.76 -21.98
C GLU A 158 -15.27 -2.40 -23.25
N LYS A 159 -13.93 -2.55 -23.24
CA LYS A 159 -13.10 -2.38 -24.45
C LYS A 159 -13.47 -3.40 -25.53
N LYS A 160 -13.71 -4.67 -25.18
CA LYS A 160 -14.18 -5.70 -26.13
C LYS A 160 -15.55 -5.35 -26.70
N ARG A 161 -16.51 -4.94 -25.85
CA ARG A 161 -17.86 -4.54 -26.26
C ARG A 161 -17.83 -3.34 -27.22
N LYS A 162 -17.03 -2.31 -26.91
CA LYS A 162 -16.84 -1.14 -27.78
C LYS A 162 -16.20 -1.51 -29.13
N LYS A 163 -15.25 -2.46 -29.16
CA LYS A 163 -14.67 -2.96 -30.42
C LYS A 163 -15.69 -3.72 -31.27
N LEU A 164 -16.51 -4.59 -30.67
CA LEU A 164 -17.58 -5.33 -31.37
C LEU A 164 -18.64 -4.37 -31.97
N LEU A 165 -19.10 -3.39 -31.19
CA LEU A 165 -20.07 -2.39 -31.68
C LEU A 165 -19.52 -1.57 -32.84
N ARG A 166 -18.22 -1.23 -32.81
CA ARG A 166 -17.54 -0.55 -33.93
C ARG A 166 -17.41 -1.45 -35.17
N ALA A 167 -17.16 -2.74 -34.98
CA ALA A 167 -17.02 -3.71 -36.07
C ALA A 167 -18.35 -4.04 -36.77
N ASN A 168 -19.49 -3.93 -36.10
CA ASN A 168 -20.82 -4.17 -36.70
C ASN A 168 -21.43 -2.92 -37.38
N MET A 169 -20.81 -1.74 -37.25
CA MET A 169 -21.27 -0.49 -37.88
C MET A 169 -20.89 -0.24 -39.36
N PRO A 170 -20.00 -0.99 -40.06
CA PRO A 170 -19.65 -0.71 -41.45
C PRO A 170 -20.64 -1.28 -42.49
N ASP A 171 -21.53 -2.22 -42.14
CA ASP A 171 -22.44 -2.82 -43.12
C ASP A 171 -23.71 -1.98 -43.35
N LYS A 172 -24.39 -1.50 -42.30
CA LYS A 172 -25.65 -0.74 -42.45
C LYS A 172 -25.49 0.55 -43.28
N ALA A 173 -24.39 1.27 -43.09
CA ALA A 173 -24.13 2.50 -43.85
C ALA A 173 -23.78 2.21 -45.32
N THR A 174 -23.17 1.06 -45.60
CA THR A 174 -22.85 0.61 -46.97
C THR A 174 -24.10 0.07 -47.65
N GLU A 175 -24.95 -0.63 -46.92
CA GLU A 175 -26.24 -1.17 -47.34
C GLU A 175 -27.26 -0.07 -47.66
N GLU A 176 -27.37 0.97 -46.82
CA GLU A 176 -28.20 2.15 -47.10
C GLU A 176 -27.72 2.92 -48.34
N LYS A 177 -26.41 3.12 -48.49
CA LYS A 177 -25.84 3.78 -49.68
C LYS A 177 -26.10 2.98 -50.95
N ALA A 178 -25.98 1.65 -50.89
CA ALA A 178 -26.28 0.76 -52.01
C ALA A 178 -27.77 0.79 -52.40
N LEU A 179 -28.67 0.84 -51.42
CA LEU A 179 -30.11 0.98 -51.64
C LEU A 179 -30.47 2.32 -52.30
N LEU A 180 -29.85 3.41 -51.83
CA LEU A 180 -30.07 4.76 -52.36
C LEU A 180 -29.55 4.90 -53.79
N ALA A 181 -28.39 4.32 -54.09
CA ALA A 181 -27.84 4.25 -55.45
C ALA A 181 -28.76 3.44 -56.40
N LYS A 182 -29.30 2.30 -55.95
CA LYS A 182 -30.29 1.53 -56.73
C LYS A 182 -31.56 2.33 -57.01
N LYS A 183 -32.07 3.10 -56.04
CA LYS A 183 -33.25 3.96 -56.24
C LYS A 183 -32.99 5.06 -57.28
N LEU A 184 -31.85 5.76 -57.18
CA LEU A 184 -31.43 6.78 -58.14
C LEU A 184 -31.22 6.21 -59.56
N ALA A 185 -30.65 5.01 -59.67
CA ALA A 185 -30.47 4.34 -60.96
C ALA A 185 -31.81 3.92 -61.61
N ALA A 186 -32.75 3.39 -60.81
CA ALA A 186 -34.09 3.05 -61.28
C ALA A 186 -34.89 4.29 -61.71
N GLU A 187 -34.69 5.42 -61.03
CA GLU A 187 -35.31 6.69 -61.38
C GLU A 187 -34.73 7.25 -62.69
N ARG A 188 -33.42 7.20 -62.90
CA ARG A 188 -32.79 7.55 -64.20
C ARG A 188 -33.27 6.67 -65.36
N ALA A 189 -33.39 5.36 -65.15
CA ALA A 189 -33.89 4.44 -66.18
C ALA A 189 -35.35 4.73 -66.57
N LYS A 190 -36.19 5.21 -65.65
CA LYS A 190 -37.54 5.69 -65.96
C LYS A 190 -37.56 6.97 -66.79
N ILE A 191 -36.58 7.85 -66.61
CA ILE A 191 -36.45 9.11 -67.36
C ILE A 191 -35.94 8.85 -68.78
N GLU A 192 -35.01 7.91 -68.96
CA GLU A 192 -34.47 7.53 -70.27
C GLU A 192 -35.44 6.66 -71.11
N GLY A 193 -36.47 6.07 -70.50
CA GLY A 193 -37.50 5.27 -71.18
C GLY A 193 -38.64 6.06 -71.83
N ILE A 194 -38.61 7.40 -71.82
CA ILE A 194 -39.64 8.25 -72.44
C ILE A 194 -39.24 8.51 -73.90
N PRO A 195 -39.95 7.97 -74.91
CA PRO A 195 -39.55 8.12 -76.31
C PRO A 195 -39.86 9.53 -76.81
N THR A 196 -38.81 10.29 -77.13
CA THR A 196 -38.92 11.61 -77.77
C THR A 196 -39.26 11.46 -79.26
N THR A 197 -40.53 11.24 -79.60
CA THR A 197 -41.00 11.47 -80.98
C THR A 197 -42.45 11.93 -81.02
N ALA A 198 -42.67 13.23 -81.26
CA ALA A 198 -43.82 13.71 -82.02
C ALA A 198 -43.49 15.08 -82.63
N LYS A 199 -43.31 15.04 -83.97
CA LYS A 199 -43.02 16.12 -84.91
C LYS A 199 -43.77 17.43 -84.68
N VAL A 200 -43.01 18.52 -84.74
CA VAL A 200 -43.45 19.84 -85.20
C VAL A 200 -44.00 19.72 -86.63
N ARG A 201 -45.27 20.10 -86.86
CA ARG A 201 -45.84 20.39 -88.18
C ARG A 201 -46.78 21.61 -88.13
N TYR A 202 -46.27 22.71 -88.67
CA TYR A 202 -46.88 23.71 -89.59
C TYR A 202 -48.39 24.04 -89.56
N PHE A 203 -48.65 25.36 -89.57
CA PHE A 203 -49.73 26.12 -90.23
C PHE A 203 -51.19 25.75 -89.90
N GLN A 204 -51.93 26.68 -89.27
CA GLN A 204 -52.71 27.72 -89.98
C GLN A 204 -53.19 28.79 -88.98
#